data_AF-A0A438MXP4-F1
#
_entry.id   AF-A0A438MXP4-F1
#
_cell.length_a   1.000
_cell.length_b   1.000
_cell.length_c   1.000
_cell.angle_alpha   90.00
_cell.angle_beta   90.00
_cell.angle_gamma   90.00
#
_symmetry.space_group_name_H-M   'P 1'
#
loop_
_entity.id
_entity.type
_entity.pdbx_description
1 polymer ?
#
loop_
_entity_poly.entity_id
_entity_poly.type
_entity_poly.pdbx_seq_one_letter_code
_entity_poly.pdbx_strand_id
1 'polypeptide(L)'
;MGEAITTDEQATLIKADLLIPGRGEPLHDAALVADNEKILYVGPQTNIPSEYTTLEATHVPVLMPGMWDCHAHFLGMNSFSIHESAFADPVLVGARISRDATEYLNAGFTSVRETGGYGIHLDMAVQEGIVIGPKIYSCGDILSQTGGHGDVHDMPLHAYTGICSRGYMSTLCDGVDECLKAVRTQIRKGACFVKICASGGLGTLRDNPSHQQFSDVEIQTFVDEAKRNGRIVAAHCHGKPGILAALNAGVRTIEHGTELDDECIELMLKKGAILVPTRSLHHVSLELGKWTSGPAFKKLQRAVPIHAQAYSKAIKAGVKIALGSDLFLSSPGHMASHGSAGLEVMFAVEAGMTPLEAIEAATANCPDTLGDQAPANGTGQLKEGFAPDFIAVAKDPLQDINVLTDATNITHVWRGGKLYKSPSTPIIPVALQKK
;
A
#
# COMPACT_ATOMS: atom_id res chain seq x y z
N MET A 1 13.35 -46.15 20.96
CA MET A 1 13.11 -45.86 19.54
C MET A 1 12.91 -44.37 19.46
N GLY A 2 13.87 -43.66 18.86
CA GLY A 2 13.84 -42.20 18.80
C GLY A 2 12.82 -41.73 17.77
N GLU A 3 11.94 -40.83 18.18
CA GLU A 3 11.15 -40.04 17.25
C GLU A 3 12.04 -38.93 16.71
N ALA A 4 12.28 -39.00 15.40
CA ALA A 4 12.96 -37.97 14.64
C ALA A 4 12.04 -36.75 14.52
N ILE A 5 12.42 -35.66 15.18
CA ILE A 5 12.01 -34.31 14.78
C ILE A 5 12.86 -33.98 13.55
N THR A 6 12.27 -34.05 12.35
CA THR A 6 12.95 -33.68 11.12
C THR A 6 12.88 -32.17 10.92
N THR A 7 14.02 -31.53 11.12
CA THR A 7 14.48 -30.18 10.74
C THR A 7 13.81 -29.54 9.51
N ASP A 8 13.18 -28.37 9.69
CA ASP A 8 12.82 -27.44 8.59
C ASP A 8 13.30 -26.00 8.89
N GLU A 9 14.38 -25.89 9.69
CA GLU A 9 15.14 -24.66 10.01
C GLU A 9 16.24 -24.40 8.95
N GLN A 10 15.96 -24.53 7.65
CA GLN A 10 16.97 -24.20 6.64
C GLN A 10 17.03 -22.70 6.40
N ALA A 11 18.01 -22.05 7.02
CA ALA A 11 18.41 -20.71 6.65
C ALA A 11 18.85 -20.65 5.18
N THR A 12 18.48 -19.58 4.48
CA THR A 12 18.90 -19.30 3.10
C THR A 12 20.02 -18.27 3.10
N LEU A 13 21.07 -18.51 2.32
CA LEU A 13 22.16 -17.57 2.09
C LEU A 13 22.03 -16.93 0.70
N ILE A 14 22.00 -15.60 0.67
CA ILE A 14 21.97 -14.80 -0.55
C ILE A 14 23.24 -13.95 -0.60
N LYS A 15 23.93 -13.97 -1.74
CA LYS A 15 25.06 -13.09 -2.04
C LYS A 15 24.63 -12.10 -3.12
N ALA A 16 24.89 -10.82 -2.89
CA ALA A 16 24.50 -9.75 -3.79
C ALA A 16 25.69 -8.88 -4.18
N ASP A 17 25.74 -8.46 -5.45
CA ASP A 17 26.74 -7.47 -5.90
C ASP A 17 26.43 -6.09 -5.29
N LEU A 18 25.13 -5.78 -5.13
CA LEU A 18 24.61 -4.61 -4.44
C LEU A 18 23.46 -4.99 -3.51
N LEU A 19 23.53 -4.58 -2.24
CA LEU A 19 22.45 -4.71 -1.27
C LEU A 19 21.98 -3.31 -0.84
N ILE A 20 20.72 -3.00 -1.12
CA ILE A 20 20.08 -1.75 -0.71
C ILE A 20 19.28 -2.06 0.56
N PRO A 21 19.63 -1.53 1.74
CA PRO A 21 19.02 -1.97 3.01
C PRO A 21 17.58 -1.46 3.23
N GLY A 22 17.07 -0.62 2.34
CA GLY A 22 15.80 0.11 2.50
C GLY A 22 15.98 1.46 3.17
N ARG A 23 16.78 1.53 4.24
CA ARG A 23 17.23 2.77 4.87
C ARG A 23 18.73 2.70 5.16
N GLY A 24 19.44 3.77 4.82
CA GLY A 24 20.89 3.86 4.98
C GLY A 24 21.67 3.49 3.71
N GLU A 25 22.99 3.45 3.84
CA GLU A 25 23.90 3.30 2.69
C GLU A 25 23.82 1.89 2.07
N PRO A 26 23.74 1.77 0.73
CA PRO A 26 23.89 0.50 0.04
C PRO A 26 25.26 -0.15 0.26
N LEU A 27 25.30 -1.48 0.26
CA LEU A 27 26.50 -2.29 0.45
C LEU A 27 26.87 -3.03 -0.83
N HIS A 28 28.14 -2.95 -1.24
CA HIS A 28 28.68 -3.78 -2.32
C HIS A 28 29.24 -5.10 -1.77
N ASP A 29 29.25 -6.12 -2.61
CA ASP A 29 29.76 -7.46 -2.27
C ASP A 29 29.19 -7.95 -0.93
N ALA A 30 27.86 -7.88 -0.81
CA ALA A 30 27.13 -8.11 0.42
C ALA A 30 26.49 -9.49 0.46
N ALA A 31 26.10 -9.93 1.65
CA ALA A 31 25.35 -11.15 1.88
C ALA A 31 24.22 -10.92 2.88
N LEU A 32 23.18 -11.72 2.72
CA LEU A 32 22.05 -11.81 3.64
C LEU A 32 21.82 -13.28 3.99
N VAL A 33 21.62 -13.56 5.27
CA VAL A 33 21.14 -14.86 5.75
C VAL A 33 19.81 -14.66 6.43
N ALA A 34 18.83 -15.49 6.13
CA ALA A 34 17.51 -15.46 6.74
C ALA A 34 16.96 -16.86 6.95
N ASP A 35 16.18 -17.05 8.01
CA ASP A 35 15.31 -18.21 8.19
C ASP A 35 13.84 -17.81 7.88
N ASN A 36 12.90 -18.66 8.30
CA ASN A 36 11.47 -18.42 8.09
C ASN A 36 10.86 -17.36 9.04
N GLU A 37 11.60 -16.90 10.04
CA GLU A 37 11.13 -15.95 11.04
C GLU A 37 11.77 -14.57 10.88
N LYS A 38 13.06 -14.53 10.56
CA LYS A 38 13.86 -13.30 10.58
C LYS A 38 15.12 -13.38 9.72
N ILE A 39 15.65 -12.19 9.45
CA ILE A 39 16.99 -11.99 8.93
C ILE A 39 18.00 -12.23 10.06
N LEU A 40 18.95 -13.15 9.82
CA LEU A 40 19.97 -13.59 10.77
C LEU A 40 21.30 -12.86 10.58
N TYR A 41 21.60 -12.41 9.36
CA TYR A 41 22.82 -11.66 9.05
C TYR A 41 22.61 -10.76 7.84
N VAL A 42 23.17 -9.55 7.90
CA VAL A 42 23.33 -8.64 6.76
C VAL A 42 24.68 -7.97 6.87
N GLY A 43 25.50 -8.06 5.82
CA GLY A 43 26.82 -7.41 5.82
C GLY A 43 27.71 -7.86 4.66
N PRO A 44 29.01 -7.54 4.69
CA PRO A 44 29.95 -7.96 3.65
C PRO A 44 30.04 -9.48 3.50
N GLN A 45 30.24 -9.98 2.28
CA GLN A 45 30.42 -11.42 2.00
C GLN A 45 31.63 -12.01 2.73
N THR A 46 32.67 -11.22 3.00
CA THR A 46 33.87 -11.65 3.73
C THR A 46 33.63 -11.91 5.21
N ASN A 47 32.51 -11.40 5.75
CA ASN A 47 32.20 -11.44 7.17
C ASN A 47 31.02 -12.38 7.49
N ILE A 48 30.60 -13.21 6.53
CA ILE A 48 29.55 -14.21 6.76
C ILE A 48 29.97 -15.11 7.94
N PRO A 49 29.13 -15.24 8.99
CA PRO A 49 29.41 -16.13 10.11
C PRO A 49 29.69 -17.57 9.67
N SER A 50 30.66 -18.21 10.32
CA SER A 50 31.19 -19.52 9.93
C SER A 50 30.12 -20.61 9.81
N GLU A 51 29.11 -20.57 10.68
CA GLU A 51 27.96 -21.46 10.72
C GLU A 51 27.09 -21.41 9.45
N TYR A 52 27.15 -20.32 8.67
CA TYR A 52 26.38 -20.15 7.43
C TYR A 52 27.21 -20.38 6.17
N THR A 53 28.53 -20.56 6.29
CA THR A 53 29.44 -20.67 5.13
C THR A 53 29.24 -21.96 4.33
N THR A 54 28.62 -22.99 4.92
CA THR A 54 28.29 -24.25 4.25
C THR A 54 26.94 -24.25 3.55
N LEU A 55 26.14 -23.19 3.71
CA LEU A 55 24.85 -23.05 3.02
C LEU A 55 25.08 -22.86 1.51
N GLU A 56 24.19 -23.44 0.70
CA GLU A 56 24.16 -23.13 -0.73
C GLU A 56 23.78 -21.66 -0.91
N ALA A 57 24.63 -20.92 -1.63
CA ALA A 57 24.44 -19.50 -1.83
C ALA A 57 23.71 -19.24 -3.15
N THR A 58 22.59 -18.51 -3.09
CA THR A 58 22.00 -17.88 -4.28
C THR A 58 22.73 -16.57 -4.55
N HIS A 59 23.28 -16.39 -5.74
CA HIS A 59 23.87 -15.12 -6.17
C HIS A 59 22.87 -14.29 -6.97
N VAL A 60 22.79 -12.99 -6.70
CA VAL A 60 21.91 -12.04 -7.38
C VAL A 60 22.62 -10.71 -7.65
N PRO A 61 22.26 -9.97 -8.71
CA PRO A 61 22.86 -8.65 -8.96
C PRO A 61 22.52 -7.64 -7.86
N VAL A 62 21.24 -7.53 -7.50
CA VAL A 62 20.77 -6.55 -6.52
C VAL A 62 19.81 -7.21 -5.54
N LEU A 63 19.95 -6.90 -4.26
CA LEU A 63 19.04 -7.31 -3.18
C LEU A 63 18.48 -6.08 -2.46
N MET A 64 17.17 -6.06 -2.20
CA MET A 64 16.51 -4.99 -1.44
C MET A 64 15.30 -5.52 -0.66
N PRO A 65 14.74 -4.79 0.33
CA PRO A 65 13.52 -5.22 1.00
C PRO A 65 12.37 -5.36 0.00
N GLY A 66 11.43 -6.24 0.31
CA GLY A 66 10.19 -6.32 -0.46
C GLY A 66 9.43 -5.01 -0.36
N MET A 67 8.89 -4.56 -1.49
CA MET A 67 8.20 -3.29 -1.56
C MET A 67 6.85 -3.35 -0.86
N TRP A 68 6.37 -2.17 -0.47
CA TRP A 68 5.08 -1.94 0.12
C TRP A 68 4.25 -1.03 -0.77
N ASP A 69 2.95 -1.31 -0.88
CA ASP A 69 1.97 -0.36 -1.39
C ASP A 69 1.08 0.09 -0.23
N CYS A 70 1.18 1.37 0.17
CA CYS A 70 0.45 1.89 1.32
C CYS A 70 -0.98 2.37 1.01
N HIS A 71 -1.46 2.22 -0.22
CA HIS A 71 -2.80 2.66 -0.61
C HIS A 71 -3.28 1.83 -1.80
N ALA A 72 -3.91 0.70 -1.53
CA ALA A 72 -4.47 -0.17 -2.56
C ALA A 72 -5.93 -0.50 -2.27
N HIS A 73 -6.65 -0.98 -3.28
CA HIS A 73 -8.04 -1.41 -3.13
C HIS A 73 -8.28 -2.76 -3.80
N PHE A 74 -8.63 -3.78 -3.02
CA PHE A 74 -9.01 -5.10 -3.55
C PHE A 74 -10.51 -5.15 -3.77
N LEU A 75 -10.95 -4.73 -4.96
CA LEU A 75 -12.39 -4.51 -5.25
C LEU A 75 -12.99 -5.51 -6.24
N GLY A 76 -12.18 -6.26 -6.99
CA GLY A 76 -12.68 -7.20 -7.99
C GLY A 76 -13.22 -6.51 -9.26
N MET A 77 -12.88 -5.24 -9.51
CA MET A 77 -13.45 -4.43 -10.59
C MET A 77 -12.67 -4.61 -11.90
N ASN A 78 -13.36 -4.77 -13.03
CA ASN A 78 -12.70 -4.81 -14.35
C ASN A 78 -12.82 -3.50 -15.13
N SER A 79 -13.56 -2.53 -14.60
CA SER A 79 -13.77 -1.22 -15.20
C SER A 79 -13.76 -0.11 -14.15
N PHE A 80 -13.67 1.15 -14.60
CA PHE A 80 -13.75 2.34 -13.73
C PHE A 80 -15.18 2.67 -13.25
N SER A 81 -16.07 1.67 -13.20
CA SER A 81 -17.48 1.85 -12.83
C SER A 81 -17.70 1.48 -11.37
N ILE A 82 -17.93 2.46 -10.50
CA ILE A 82 -18.30 2.21 -9.09
C ILE A 82 -19.62 1.43 -8.93
N HIS A 83 -20.45 1.40 -9.97
CA HIS A 83 -21.63 0.53 -10.00
C HIS A 83 -21.25 -0.95 -10.15
N GLU A 84 -20.17 -1.27 -10.87
CA GLU A 84 -19.68 -2.65 -10.98
C GLU A 84 -19.35 -3.20 -9.59
N SER A 85 -18.63 -2.44 -8.76
CA SER A 85 -18.30 -2.88 -7.41
C SER A 85 -19.54 -3.06 -6.53
N ALA A 86 -20.53 -2.18 -6.64
CA ALA A 86 -21.74 -2.22 -5.80
C ALA A 86 -22.63 -3.45 -6.07
N PHE A 87 -22.57 -4.01 -7.28
CA PHE A 87 -23.43 -5.13 -7.70
C PHE A 87 -22.67 -6.43 -8.01
N ALA A 88 -21.34 -6.44 -7.90
CA ALA A 88 -20.56 -7.65 -8.16
C ALA A 88 -20.87 -8.76 -7.15
N ASP A 89 -20.93 -10.01 -7.65
CA ASP A 89 -21.06 -11.19 -6.80
C ASP A 89 -19.79 -11.37 -5.94
N PRO A 90 -19.90 -11.48 -4.61
CA PRO A 90 -18.74 -11.60 -3.73
C PRO A 90 -17.82 -12.79 -4.04
N VAL A 91 -18.36 -13.91 -4.55
CA VAL A 91 -17.54 -15.08 -4.95
C VAL A 91 -16.68 -14.72 -6.16
N LEU A 92 -17.27 -14.03 -7.13
CA LEU A 92 -16.54 -13.55 -8.30
C LEU A 92 -15.47 -12.52 -7.91
N VAL A 93 -15.80 -11.60 -6.99
CA VAL A 93 -14.83 -10.64 -6.44
C VAL A 93 -13.67 -11.38 -5.77
N GLY A 94 -13.94 -12.34 -4.89
CA GLY A 94 -12.93 -13.17 -4.23
C GLY A 94 -11.99 -13.86 -5.23
N ALA A 95 -12.54 -14.44 -6.30
CA ALA A 95 -11.74 -15.08 -7.35
C ALA A 95 -10.83 -14.08 -8.09
N ARG A 96 -11.30 -12.87 -8.36
CA ARG A 96 -10.53 -11.81 -9.02
C ARG A 96 -9.43 -11.26 -8.12
N ILE A 97 -9.74 -10.88 -6.89
CA ILE A 97 -8.76 -10.29 -5.97
C ILE A 97 -7.68 -11.28 -5.53
N SER A 98 -7.96 -12.59 -5.60
CA SER A 98 -6.93 -13.63 -5.41
C SER A 98 -5.82 -13.51 -6.45
N ARG A 99 -6.18 -13.21 -7.70
CA ARG A 99 -5.20 -12.93 -8.76
C ARG A 99 -4.48 -11.60 -8.52
N ASP A 100 -5.20 -10.57 -8.08
CA ASP A 100 -4.62 -9.26 -7.80
C ASP A 100 -3.53 -9.32 -6.72
N ALA A 101 -3.75 -10.12 -5.66
CA ALA A 101 -2.74 -10.39 -4.64
C ALA A 101 -1.49 -11.05 -5.22
N THR A 102 -1.69 -12.01 -6.12
CA THR A 102 -0.59 -12.70 -6.82
C THR A 102 0.18 -11.73 -7.74
N GLU A 103 -0.49 -10.79 -8.41
CA GLU A 103 0.16 -9.75 -9.23
C GLU A 103 1.06 -8.84 -8.39
N TYR A 104 0.60 -8.38 -7.21
CA TYR A 104 1.44 -7.61 -6.29
C TYR A 104 2.72 -8.36 -5.91
N LEU A 105 2.58 -9.61 -5.45
CA LEU A 105 3.75 -10.40 -5.04
C LEU A 105 4.70 -10.66 -6.22
N ASN A 106 4.15 -10.91 -7.41
CA ASN A 106 4.95 -11.05 -8.63
C ASN A 106 5.73 -9.78 -9.01
N ALA A 107 5.16 -8.61 -8.73
CA ALA A 107 5.80 -7.30 -8.92
C ALA A 107 6.77 -6.92 -7.76
N GLY A 108 7.02 -7.81 -6.80
CA GLY A 108 7.96 -7.59 -5.71
C GLY A 108 7.38 -6.85 -4.50
N PHE A 109 6.06 -6.70 -4.43
CA PHE A 109 5.37 -6.16 -3.27
C PHE A 109 5.09 -7.29 -2.28
N THR A 110 5.77 -7.29 -1.14
CA THR A 110 5.60 -8.33 -0.09
C THR A 110 4.58 -7.91 0.96
N SER A 111 4.19 -6.64 0.98
CA SER A 111 3.17 -6.10 1.88
C SER A 111 2.30 -5.05 1.20
N VAL A 112 1.03 -4.98 1.59
CA VAL A 112 0.06 -4.01 1.08
C VAL A 112 -0.79 -3.47 2.22
N ARG A 113 -0.93 -2.15 2.33
CA ARG A 113 -1.94 -1.50 3.17
C ARG A 113 -3.15 -1.17 2.31
N GLU A 114 -4.21 -1.96 2.47
CA GLU A 114 -5.46 -1.74 1.75
C GLU A 114 -6.33 -0.71 2.47
N THR A 115 -6.73 0.32 1.74
CA THR A 115 -7.44 1.51 2.22
C THR A 115 -8.93 1.46 1.89
N GLY A 116 -9.50 0.26 1.73
CA GLY A 116 -10.91 0.03 1.43
C GLY A 116 -11.10 -1.17 0.51
N GLY A 117 -11.81 -2.20 0.96
CA GLY A 117 -12.04 -3.40 0.16
C GLY A 117 -12.25 -4.67 0.98
N TYR A 118 -11.89 -5.80 0.37
CA TYR A 118 -12.06 -7.15 0.95
C TYR A 118 -10.76 -7.73 1.53
N GLY A 119 -9.76 -6.89 1.77
CA GLY A 119 -8.38 -7.22 2.14
C GLY A 119 -8.27 -7.97 3.46
N ILE A 120 -9.16 -7.72 4.43
CA ILE A 120 -9.20 -8.49 5.69
C ILE A 120 -9.38 -9.99 5.40
N HIS A 121 -10.35 -10.34 4.55
CA HIS A 121 -10.63 -11.74 4.20
C HIS A 121 -9.59 -12.33 3.25
N LEU A 122 -9.08 -11.51 2.33
CA LEU A 122 -8.01 -11.91 1.43
C LEU A 122 -6.72 -12.24 2.20
N ASP A 123 -6.38 -11.45 3.22
CA ASP A 123 -5.23 -11.71 4.09
C ASP A 123 -5.38 -13.03 4.85
N MET A 124 -6.59 -13.36 5.34
CA MET A 124 -6.87 -14.65 5.97
C MET A 124 -6.54 -15.81 5.00
N ALA A 125 -7.04 -15.75 3.76
CA ALA A 125 -6.76 -16.78 2.75
C ALA A 125 -5.26 -16.86 2.38
N VAL A 126 -4.56 -15.73 2.42
CA VAL A 126 -3.10 -15.67 2.21
C VAL A 126 -2.34 -16.30 3.39
N GLN A 127 -2.75 -16.05 4.62
CA GLN A 127 -2.16 -16.64 5.83
C GLN A 127 -2.42 -18.15 5.91
N GLU A 128 -3.59 -18.61 5.46
CA GLU A 128 -3.94 -20.03 5.32
C GLU A 128 -3.18 -20.73 4.17
N GLY A 129 -2.45 -19.97 3.34
CA GLY A 129 -1.69 -20.50 2.20
C GLY A 129 -2.55 -20.91 1.00
N ILE A 130 -3.85 -20.57 1.01
CA ILE A 130 -4.80 -20.83 -0.08
C ILE A 130 -4.54 -19.88 -1.25
N VAL A 131 -4.21 -18.63 -0.95
CA VAL A 131 -3.90 -17.59 -1.94
C VAL A 131 -2.42 -17.20 -1.83
N ILE A 132 -1.76 -17.07 -2.98
CA ILE A 132 -0.41 -16.50 -3.07
C ILE A 132 -0.54 -14.98 -3.15
N GLY A 133 0.08 -14.26 -2.22
CA GLY A 133 0.03 -12.80 -2.19
C GLY A 133 0.91 -12.17 -1.12
N PRO A 134 0.97 -10.83 -1.07
CA PRO A 134 1.64 -10.09 0.00
C PRO A 134 0.94 -10.30 1.34
N LYS A 135 1.58 -9.88 2.43
CA LYS A 135 0.88 -9.62 3.69
C LYS A 135 -0.05 -8.41 3.51
N ILE A 136 -1.31 -8.51 3.88
CA ILE A 136 -2.28 -7.43 3.67
C ILE A 136 -2.74 -6.85 5.01
N TYR A 137 -2.58 -5.54 5.16
CA TYR A 137 -3.05 -4.76 6.30
C TYR A 137 -4.23 -3.92 5.83
N SER A 138 -5.45 -4.31 6.16
CA SER A 138 -6.66 -3.67 5.64
C SER A 138 -7.38 -2.84 6.71
N CYS A 139 -8.06 -1.76 6.29
CA CYS A 139 -9.01 -1.03 7.13
C CYS A 139 -10.43 -1.63 7.12
N GLY A 140 -10.69 -2.61 6.25
CA GLY A 140 -12.04 -3.04 5.94
C GLY A 140 -12.77 -1.96 5.13
N ASP A 141 -13.84 -1.42 5.69
CA ASP A 141 -14.64 -0.43 4.98
C ASP A 141 -14.02 0.98 5.08
N ILE A 142 -14.17 1.75 4.01
CA ILE A 142 -13.97 3.20 4.03
C ILE A 142 -15.12 3.84 4.81
N LEU A 143 -14.81 4.72 5.77
CA LEU A 143 -15.83 5.47 6.51
C LEU A 143 -16.10 6.82 5.83
N SER A 144 -17.36 7.07 5.49
CA SER A 144 -17.78 8.30 4.80
C SER A 144 -19.08 8.83 5.40
N GLN A 145 -19.28 10.15 5.37
CA GLN A 145 -20.59 10.75 5.67
C GLN A 145 -21.56 10.53 4.49
N THR A 146 -22.86 10.70 4.74
CA THR A 146 -23.87 10.77 3.67
C THR A 146 -23.56 11.92 2.71
N GLY A 147 -23.63 11.66 1.39
CA GLY A 147 -23.23 12.62 0.35
C GLY A 147 -21.71 12.84 0.26
N GLY A 148 -20.92 11.98 0.92
CA GLY A 148 -19.47 12.04 0.96
C GLY A 148 -18.78 11.28 -0.17
N HIS A 149 -17.45 11.20 -0.10
CA HIS A 149 -16.66 10.55 -1.15
C HIS A 149 -16.91 9.03 -1.24
N GLY A 150 -17.18 8.38 -0.11
CA GLY A 150 -17.50 6.95 -0.07
C GLY A 150 -18.98 6.63 -0.37
N ASP A 151 -19.74 7.54 -0.97
CA ASP A 151 -21.16 7.40 -1.31
C ASP A 151 -21.38 7.26 -2.84
N VAL A 152 -22.44 6.56 -3.25
CA VAL A 152 -22.86 6.41 -4.64
C VAL A 152 -24.09 7.29 -4.88
N HIS A 153 -23.81 8.58 -5.17
CA HIS A 153 -24.81 9.66 -5.18
C HIS A 153 -26.02 9.50 -6.12
N ASP A 154 -25.89 8.71 -7.17
CA ASP A 154 -26.95 8.43 -8.16
C ASP A 154 -27.77 7.19 -7.81
N MET A 155 -27.45 6.49 -6.72
CA MET A 155 -28.24 5.40 -6.16
C MET A 155 -29.19 5.91 -5.05
N PRO A 156 -30.42 5.37 -4.92
CA PRO A 156 -31.26 5.66 -3.77
C PRO A 156 -30.54 5.29 -2.46
N LEU A 157 -30.53 6.20 -1.49
CA LEU A 157 -29.76 6.04 -0.24
C LEU A 157 -30.04 4.71 0.47
N HIS A 158 -31.30 4.29 0.56
CA HIS A 158 -31.69 3.02 1.20
C HIS A 158 -31.14 1.78 0.47
N ALA A 159 -30.97 1.86 -0.86
CA ALA A 159 -30.39 0.76 -1.63
C ALA A 159 -28.88 0.69 -1.36
N TYR A 160 -28.21 1.85 -1.34
CA TYR A 160 -26.78 1.94 -1.08
C TYR A 160 -26.42 1.50 0.35
N THR A 161 -27.10 2.02 1.37
CA THR A 161 -26.88 1.59 2.77
C THR A 161 -27.23 0.11 2.96
N GLY A 162 -28.23 -0.39 2.23
CA GLY A 162 -28.53 -1.82 2.16
C GLY A 162 -27.35 -2.65 1.65
N ILE A 163 -26.68 -2.21 0.58
CA ILE A 163 -25.47 -2.86 0.04
C ILE A 163 -24.31 -2.79 1.05
N CYS A 164 -24.06 -1.62 1.65
CA CYS A 164 -23.07 -1.42 2.72
C CYS A 164 -23.26 -2.43 3.87
N SER A 165 -24.50 -2.59 4.34
CA SER A 165 -24.82 -3.52 5.42
C SER A 165 -24.59 -5.01 5.10
N ARG A 166 -24.44 -5.36 3.81
CA ARG A 166 -24.19 -6.73 3.32
C ARG A 166 -22.71 -7.00 2.99
N GLY A 167 -21.80 -6.16 3.47
CA GLY A 167 -20.36 -6.38 3.34
C GLY A 167 -19.72 -5.69 2.14
N TYR A 168 -20.32 -4.60 1.65
CA TYR A 168 -19.63 -3.73 0.69
C TYR A 168 -18.49 -2.94 1.35
N MET A 169 -17.57 -2.42 0.54
CA MET A 169 -16.30 -1.77 0.93
C MET A 169 -16.43 -0.35 1.53
N SER A 170 -17.63 0.08 1.91
CA SER A 170 -17.89 1.42 2.45
C SER A 170 -18.95 1.35 3.56
N THR A 171 -18.81 2.18 4.57
CA THR A 171 -19.80 2.40 5.63
C THR A 171 -20.13 3.89 5.68
N LEU A 172 -21.41 4.21 5.46
CA LEU A 172 -21.93 5.55 5.75
C LEU A 172 -22.22 5.68 7.25
N CYS A 173 -21.77 6.78 7.84
CA CYS A 173 -22.04 7.11 9.24
C CYS A 173 -22.12 8.63 9.42
N ASP A 174 -23.15 9.09 10.11
CA ASP A 174 -23.38 10.52 10.38
C ASP A 174 -23.62 10.76 11.87
N GLY A 175 -22.88 11.69 12.45
CA GLY A 175 -22.88 11.99 13.86
C GLY A 175 -21.96 11.10 14.70
N VAL A 176 -21.63 11.59 15.89
CA VAL A 176 -20.64 10.98 16.81
C VAL A 176 -20.95 9.52 17.12
N ASP A 177 -22.20 9.18 17.41
CA ASP A 177 -22.60 7.82 17.81
C ASP A 177 -22.40 6.81 16.68
N GLU A 178 -22.74 7.19 15.44
CA GLU A 178 -22.56 6.34 14.27
C GLU A 178 -21.08 6.21 13.90
N CYS A 179 -20.33 7.32 13.96
CA CYS A 179 -18.88 7.33 13.71
C CYS A 179 -18.15 6.40 14.70
N LEU A 180 -18.49 6.48 15.99
CA LEU A 180 -17.95 5.61 17.03
C LEU A 180 -18.27 4.13 16.76
N LYS A 181 -19.53 3.83 16.39
CA LYS A 181 -19.96 2.48 16.04
C LYS A 181 -19.24 1.96 14.80
N ALA A 182 -19.02 2.81 13.79
CA ALA A 182 -18.35 2.46 12.56
C ALA A 182 -16.90 2.02 12.82
N VAL A 183 -16.13 2.77 13.63
CA VAL A 183 -14.78 2.37 14.06
C VAL A 183 -14.78 1.00 14.73
N ARG A 184 -15.66 0.82 15.73
CA ARG A 184 -15.77 -0.46 16.46
C ARG A 184 -16.14 -1.62 15.54
N THR A 185 -16.94 -1.36 14.51
CA THR A 185 -17.33 -2.36 13.52
C THR A 185 -16.13 -2.79 12.67
N GLN A 186 -15.28 -1.86 12.24
CA GLN A 186 -14.06 -2.21 11.50
C GLN A 186 -13.05 -2.96 12.39
N ILE A 187 -12.89 -2.53 13.65
CA ILE A 187 -12.05 -3.24 14.63
C ILE A 187 -12.58 -4.67 14.85
N ARG A 188 -13.90 -4.86 14.97
CA ARG A 188 -14.53 -6.19 15.07
C ARG A 188 -14.20 -7.07 13.87
N LYS A 189 -14.12 -6.51 12.66
CA LYS A 189 -13.73 -7.26 11.45
C LYS A 189 -12.25 -7.65 11.45
N GLY A 190 -11.41 -6.97 12.22
CA GLY A 190 -9.96 -7.20 12.28
C GLY A 190 -9.12 -6.11 11.61
N ALA A 191 -9.68 -4.91 11.41
CA ALA A 191 -8.97 -3.82 10.76
C ALA A 191 -7.66 -3.43 11.50
N CYS A 192 -6.60 -3.23 10.71
CA CYS A 192 -5.28 -2.78 11.18
C CYS A 192 -5.22 -1.25 11.37
N PHE A 193 -6.13 -0.51 10.76
CA PHE A 193 -6.24 0.94 10.90
C PHE A 193 -7.64 1.38 10.50
N VAL A 194 -7.98 2.65 10.74
CA VAL A 194 -9.25 3.23 10.31
C VAL A 194 -9.01 4.14 9.11
N LYS A 195 -9.83 4.03 8.07
CA LYS A 195 -9.81 4.92 6.90
C LYS A 195 -11.07 5.80 6.88
N ILE A 196 -10.88 7.11 6.74
CA ILE A 196 -11.97 8.09 6.62
C ILE A 196 -11.86 8.90 5.33
N CYS A 197 -13.00 9.42 4.85
CA CYS A 197 -13.07 10.47 3.83
C CYS A 197 -13.23 11.84 4.48
N ALA A 198 -12.13 12.60 4.61
CA ALA A 198 -12.14 13.92 5.25
C ALA A 198 -12.24 15.09 4.23
N SER A 199 -12.32 14.78 2.94
CA SER A 199 -12.71 15.72 1.88
C SER A 199 -13.51 15.00 0.79
N GLY A 200 -14.09 15.76 -0.14
CA GLY A 200 -14.61 15.17 -1.37
C GLY A 200 -13.51 14.56 -2.25
N GLY A 201 -13.91 13.81 -3.27
CA GLY A 201 -12.99 13.17 -4.22
C GLY A 201 -13.00 13.75 -5.63
N LEU A 202 -12.01 13.33 -6.42
CA LEU A 202 -11.90 13.70 -7.83
C LEU A 202 -12.85 12.91 -8.74
N GLY A 203 -13.20 11.67 -8.36
CA GLY A 203 -14.05 10.77 -9.15
C GLY A 203 -15.55 10.84 -8.87
N THR A 204 -15.95 11.50 -7.78
CA THR A 204 -17.33 11.49 -7.28
C THR A 204 -18.21 12.60 -7.87
N LEU A 205 -19.51 12.29 -7.98
CA LEU A 205 -20.49 13.12 -8.71
C LEU A 205 -20.84 14.45 -8.04
N ARG A 206 -21.20 14.44 -6.75
CA ARG A 206 -21.85 15.59 -6.06
C ARG A 206 -20.98 16.33 -5.06
N ASP A 207 -19.93 15.70 -4.53
CA ASP A 207 -19.02 16.32 -3.58
C ASP A 207 -17.96 17.19 -4.28
N ASN A 208 -17.13 17.88 -3.49
CA ASN A 208 -16.05 18.74 -3.99
C ASN A 208 -14.74 18.41 -3.27
N PRO A 209 -13.64 18.13 -3.98
CA PRO A 209 -12.34 17.86 -3.37
C PRO A 209 -11.83 18.97 -2.45
N SER A 210 -12.20 20.22 -2.70
CA SER A 210 -11.76 21.36 -1.88
C SER A 210 -12.56 21.54 -0.58
N HIS A 211 -13.65 20.79 -0.40
CA HIS A 211 -14.50 20.88 0.81
C HIS A 211 -14.16 19.78 1.81
N GLN A 212 -14.08 20.16 3.09
CA GLN A 212 -14.01 19.23 4.20
C GLN A 212 -15.24 18.31 4.23
N GLN A 213 -15.01 17.05 4.58
CA GLN A 213 -16.04 16.07 4.96
C GLN A 213 -15.77 15.61 6.39
N PHE A 214 -16.86 15.25 7.08
CA PHE A 214 -17.00 15.16 8.52
C PHE A 214 -16.77 16.48 9.26
N SER A 215 -17.49 16.69 10.34
CA SER A 215 -17.21 17.74 11.31
C SER A 215 -15.95 17.42 12.11
N ASP A 216 -15.32 18.44 12.68
CA ASP A 216 -14.13 18.27 13.51
C ASP A 216 -14.37 17.31 14.68
N VAL A 217 -15.59 17.31 15.24
CA VAL A 217 -15.98 16.43 16.34
C VAL A 217 -16.06 14.97 15.89
N GLU A 218 -16.55 14.70 14.68
CA GLU A 218 -16.58 13.34 14.12
C GLU A 218 -15.17 12.85 13.79
N ILE A 219 -14.32 13.70 13.20
CA ILE A 219 -12.91 13.37 12.93
C ILE A 219 -12.18 13.04 14.24
N GLN A 220 -12.36 13.85 15.29
CA GLN A 220 -11.80 13.56 16.61
C GLN A 220 -12.33 12.24 17.19
N THR A 221 -13.61 11.94 16.99
CA THR A 221 -14.23 10.69 17.44
C THR A 221 -13.57 9.47 16.79
N PHE A 222 -13.30 9.53 15.48
CA PHE A 222 -12.57 8.48 14.77
C PHE A 222 -11.17 8.26 15.36
N VAL A 223 -10.42 9.35 15.57
CA VAL A 223 -9.05 9.30 16.10
C VAL A 223 -9.02 8.75 17.53
N ASP A 224 -9.91 9.23 18.41
CA ASP A 224 -9.95 8.83 19.81
C ASP A 224 -10.28 7.34 19.97
N GLU A 225 -11.27 6.84 19.21
CA GLU A 225 -11.66 5.43 19.31
C GLU A 225 -10.63 4.50 18.64
N ALA A 226 -10.05 4.89 17.50
CA ALA A 226 -8.96 4.14 16.87
C ALA A 226 -7.78 4.01 17.85
N LYS A 227 -7.36 5.12 18.46
CA LYS A 227 -6.26 5.17 19.42
C LYS A 227 -6.53 4.33 20.67
N ARG A 228 -7.77 4.34 21.19
CA ARG A 228 -8.16 3.50 22.35
C ARG A 228 -7.95 2.00 22.08
N ASN A 229 -7.95 1.62 20.81
CA ASN A 229 -7.72 0.27 20.36
C ASN A 229 -6.33 0.08 19.75
N GLY A 230 -5.38 1.02 19.89
CA GLY A 230 -4.03 0.87 19.33
C GLY A 230 -3.97 0.89 17.81
N ARG A 231 -4.89 1.62 17.16
CA ARG A 231 -4.92 1.85 15.72
C ARG A 231 -4.74 3.35 15.44
N ILE A 232 -4.25 3.65 14.24
CA ILE A 232 -4.22 5.01 13.71
C ILE A 232 -5.40 5.25 12.76
N VAL A 233 -5.58 6.52 12.36
CA VAL A 233 -6.49 6.92 11.28
C VAL A 233 -5.68 7.38 10.07
N ALA A 234 -6.11 6.94 8.88
CA ALA A 234 -5.73 7.41 7.57
C ALA A 234 -6.87 8.23 6.96
N ALA A 235 -6.59 9.40 6.38
CA ALA A 235 -7.63 10.25 5.81
C ALA A 235 -7.39 10.51 4.31
N HIS A 236 -8.41 10.18 3.50
CA HIS A 236 -8.55 10.72 2.16
C HIS A 236 -8.74 12.24 2.23
N CYS A 237 -7.79 13.00 1.70
CA CYS A 237 -7.82 14.46 1.70
C CYS A 237 -7.23 15.05 0.41
N HIS A 238 -8.02 15.83 -0.32
CA HIS A 238 -7.52 16.67 -1.40
C HIS A 238 -7.37 18.13 -0.96
N GLY A 239 -8.45 18.74 -0.50
CA GLY A 239 -8.51 20.16 -0.16
C GLY A 239 -7.89 20.52 1.19
N LYS A 240 -7.26 21.69 1.25
CA LYS A 240 -6.64 22.23 2.48
C LYS A 240 -7.54 22.17 3.73
N PRO A 241 -8.84 22.52 3.70
CA PRO A 241 -9.69 22.44 4.89
C PRO A 241 -9.74 21.04 5.51
N GLY A 242 -9.95 20.01 4.68
CA GLY A 242 -9.98 18.61 5.12
C GLY A 242 -8.63 18.14 5.67
N ILE A 243 -7.53 18.54 5.02
CA ILE A 243 -6.16 18.23 5.48
C ILE A 243 -5.92 18.81 6.88
N LEU A 244 -6.20 20.11 7.08
CA LEU A 244 -5.98 20.75 8.37
C LEU A 244 -6.87 20.15 9.47
N ALA A 245 -8.15 19.88 9.18
CA ALA A 245 -9.05 19.24 10.14
C ALA A 245 -8.54 17.85 10.57
N ALA A 246 -8.13 17.02 9.60
CA ALA A 246 -7.54 15.71 9.85
C ALA A 246 -6.28 15.80 10.73
N LEU A 247 -5.32 16.67 10.36
CA LEU A 247 -4.06 16.83 11.10
C LEU A 247 -4.27 17.40 12.51
N ASN A 248 -5.22 18.31 12.68
CA ASN A 248 -5.55 18.89 13.99
C ASN A 248 -6.15 17.84 14.94
N ALA A 249 -7.04 16.98 14.43
CA ALA A 249 -7.63 15.88 15.19
C ALA A 249 -6.62 14.78 15.55
N GLY A 250 -5.50 14.69 14.82
CA GLY A 250 -4.44 13.71 15.07
C GLY A 250 -4.45 12.50 14.11
N VAL A 251 -5.06 12.65 12.93
CA VAL A 251 -4.89 11.69 11.83
C VAL A 251 -3.40 11.53 11.52
N ARG A 252 -2.96 10.29 11.30
CA ARG A 252 -1.53 9.97 11.18
C ARG A 252 -1.05 9.90 9.74
N THR A 253 -1.88 9.47 8.80
CA THR A 253 -1.54 9.46 7.37
C THR A 253 -2.54 10.28 6.56
N ILE A 254 -2.01 11.17 5.73
CA ILE A 254 -2.78 11.96 4.78
C ILE A 254 -2.60 11.33 3.41
N GLU A 255 -3.71 10.94 2.81
CA GLU A 255 -3.75 10.30 1.50
C GLU A 255 -4.04 11.36 0.43
N HIS A 256 -3.37 11.24 -0.72
CA HIS A 256 -3.37 12.19 -1.84
C HIS A 256 -2.67 13.53 -1.51
N GLY A 257 -3.24 14.33 -0.61
CA GLY A 257 -2.67 15.63 -0.23
C GLY A 257 -2.58 16.64 -1.39
N THR A 258 -3.55 16.60 -2.31
CA THR A 258 -3.50 17.36 -3.57
C THR A 258 -3.24 18.86 -3.38
N GLU A 259 -3.91 19.51 -2.43
CA GLU A 259 -3.80 20.94 -2.17
C GLU A 259 -2.93 21.24 -0.92
N LEU A 260 -1.93 20.40 -0.61
CA LEU A 260 -0.97 20.70 0.45
C LEU A 260 -0.21 22.02 0.16
N ASP A 261 -0.23 22.93 1.13
CA ASP A 261 0.55 24.16 1.12
C ASP A 261 1.53 24.23 2.31
N ASP A 262 2.18 25.37 2.51
CA ASP A 262 3.18 25.51 3.59
C ASP A 262 2.59 25.26 4.98
N GLU A 263 1.38 25.74 5.25
CA GLU A 263 0.73 25.56 6.54
C GLU A 263 0.44 24.08 6.82
N CYS A 264 -0.08 23.36 5.82
CA CYS A 264 -0.29 21.92 5.94
C CYS A 264 1.03 21.18 6.17
N ILE A 265 2.08 21.51 5.41
CA ILE A 265 3.41 20.89 5.49
C ILE A 265 4.02 21.11 6.88
N GLU A 266 3.99 22.35 7.38
CA GLU A 266 4.47 22.69 8.74
C GLU A 266 3.74 21.87 9.81
N LEU A 267 2.43 21.72 9.66
CA LEU A 267 1.63 20.93 10.60
C LEU A 267 1.95 19.43 10.50
N MET A 268 2.13 18.89 9.29
CA MET A 268 2.57 17.50 9.08
C MET A 268 3.91 17.24 9.76
N LEU A 269 4.90 18.11 9.56
CA LEU A 269 6.22 18.02 10.21
C LEU A 269 6.08 18.06 11.73
N LYS A 270 5.33 19.02 12.26
CA LYS A 270 5.10 19.18 13.71
C LYS A 270 4.42 17.95 14.34
N LYS A 271 3.50 17.31 13.62
CA LYS A 271 2.74 16.13 14.09
C LYS A 271 3.43 14.81 13.74
N GLY A 272 4.49 14.86 12.92
CA GLY A 272 5.12 13.68 12.32
C GLY A 272 4.16 12.87 11.44
N ALA A 273 3.16 13.51 10.84
CA ALA A 273 2.22 12.84 9.94
C ALA A 273 2.92 12.40 8.66
N ILE A 274 2.41 11.33 8.05
CA ILE A 274 2.99 10.72 6.83
C ILE A 274 2.11 11.10 5.65
N LEU A 275 2.74 11.52 4.55
CA LEU A 275 2.07 11.69 3.26
C LEU A 275 2.11 10.39 2.46
N VAL A 276 0.96 9.98 1.93
CA VAL A 276 0.85 8.91 0.92
C VAL A 276 0.24 9.51 -0.35
N PRO A 277 1.06 9.82 -1.37
CA PRO A 277 0.68 10.73 -2.46
C PRO A 277 -0.19 10.10 -3.55
N THR A 278 -0.10 8.79 -3.85
CA THR A 278 -0.96 8.13 -4.86
C THR A 278 -0.89 8.75 -6.25
N ARG A 279 0.32 9.10 -6.67
CA ARG A 279 0.55 9.80 -7.94
C ARG A 279 0.17 8.94 -9.15
N SER A 280 0.29 7.62 -9.04
CA SER A 280 -0.06 6.65 -10.08
C SER A 280 -1.50 6.81 -10.55
N LEU A 281 -2.47 6.81 -9.64
CA LEU A 281 -3.88 6.93 -10.04
C LEU A 281 -4.16 8.26 -10.75
N HIS A 282 -3.50 9.36 -10.36
CA HIS A 282 -3.66 10.65 -11.04
C HIS A 282 -3.19 10.58 -12.49
N HIS A 283 -2.05 9.92 -12.74
CA HIS A 283 -1.51 9.72 -14.08
C HIS A 283 -2.39 8.79 -14.92
N VAL A 284 -2.75 7.63 -14.37
CA VAL A 284 -3.65 6.65 -15.01
C VAL A 284 -4.97 7.29 -15.40
N SER A 285 -5.58 8.04 -14.49
CA SER A 285 -6.87 8.68 -14.73
C SER A 285 -6.79 9.76 -15.81
N LEU A 286 -5.65 10.46 -15.95
CA LEU A 286 -5.47 11.41 -17.04
C LEU A 286 -5.32 10.72 -18.39
N GLU A 287 -4.53 9.65 -18.47
CA GLU A 287 -4.32 8.89 -19.70
C GLU A 287 -5.63 8.27 -20.21
N LEU A 288 -6.43 7.69 -19.32
CA LEU A 288 -7.75 7.16 -19.66
C LEU A 288 -8.77 8.25 -19.94
N GLY A 289 -8.71 9.34 -19.18
CA GLY A 289 -9.62 10.45 -19.28
C GLY A 289 -9.50 11.22 -20.60
N LYS A 290 -8.40 11.08 -21.35
CA LYS A 290 -8.28 11.54 -22.76
C LYS A 290 -9.42 11.00 -23.65
N TRP A 291 -10.08 9.93 -23.24
CA TRP A 291 -11.18 9.28 -23.95
C TRP A 291 -12.56 9.52 -23.32
N THR A 292 -12.66 10.29 -22.23
CA THR A 292 -13.91 10.55 -21.51
C THR A 292 -14.15 12.03 -21.27
N SER A 293 -15.36 12.53 -21.53
CA SER A 293 -15.76 13.91 -21.22
C SER A 293 -16.73 13.92 -20.03
N GLY A 294 -16.53 14.79 -19.04
CA GLY A 294 -17.43 14.89 -17.89
C GLY A 294 -16.91 15.79 -16.75
N PRO A 295 -17.76 16.12 -15.76
CA PRO A 295 -17.38 16.93 -14.60
C PRO A 295 -16.20 16.36 -13.79
N ALA A 296 -16.14 15.03 -13.60
CA ALA A 296 -15.05 14.36 -12.91
C ALA A 296 -13.70 14.53 -13.63
N PHE A 297 -13.68 14.38 -14.95
CA PHE A 297 -12.44 14.60 -15.73
C PHE A 297 -11.95 16.06 -15.64
N LYS A 298 -12.86 17.04 -15.61
CA LYS A 298 -12.49 18.45 -15.40
C LYS A 298 -11.91 18.71 -14.01
N LYS A 299 -12.42 18.04 -12.96
CA LYS A 299 -11.83 18.08 -11.61
C LYS A 299 -10.39 17.55 -11.66
N LEU A 300 -10.20 16.38 -12.28
CA LEU A 300 -8.90 15.73 -12.42
C LEU A 300 -7.87 16.60 -13.15
N GLN A 301 -8.22 17.16 -14.32
CA GLN A 301 -7.31 18.01 -15.11
C GLN A 301 -6.76 19.21 -14.32
N ARG A 302 -7.56 19.75 -13.39
CA ARG A 302 -7.14 20.85 -12.51
C ARG A 302 -6.28 20.35 -11.35
N ALA A 303 -6.67 19.22 -10.76
CA ALA A 303 -6.05 18.67 -9.57
C ALA A 303 -4.64 18.11 -9.82
N VAL A 304 -4.40 17.44 -10.95
CA VAL A 304 -3.11 16.76 -11.19
C VAL A 304 -1.88 17.70 -11.16
N PRO A 305 -1.85 18.87 -11.82
CA PRO A 305 -0.70 19.76 -11.71
C PRO A 305 -0.54 20.34 -10.29
N ILE A 306 -1.64 20.63 -9.59
CA ILE A 306 -1.62 21.13 -8.21
C ILE A 306 -1.01 20.07 -7.27
N HIS A 307 -1.49 18.83 -7.38
CA HIS A 307 -0.93 17.68 -6.66
C HIS A 307 0.57 17.50 -6.93
N ALA A 308 1.02 17.66 -8.17
CA ALA A 308 2.44 17.49 -8.51
C ALA A 308 3.33 18.48 -7.74
N GLN A 309 2.89 19.74 -7.70
CA GLN A 309 3.58 20.81 -6.99
C GLN A 309 3.56 20.59 -5.49
N ALA A 310 2.40 20.25 -4.94
CA ALA A 310 2.21 19.91 -3.52
C ALA A 310 3.13 18.75 -3.08
N TYR A 311 3.19 17.68 -3.87
CA TYR A 311 4.02 16.51 -3.58
C TYR A 311 5.52 16.87 -3.58
N SER A 312 6.00 17.56 -4.63
CA SER A 312 7.39 18.01 -4.72
C SER A 312 7.77 18.95 -3.57
N LYS A 313 6.83 19.82 -3.15
CA LYS A 313 7.02 20.74 -2.03
C LYS A 313 7.13 19.99 -0.70
N ALA A 314 6.30 18.97 -0.47
CA ALA A 314 6.37 18.13 0.72
C ALA A 314 7.69 17.36 0.81
N ILE A 315 8.17 16.79 -0.32
CA ILE A 315 9.49 16.14 -0.42
C ILE A 315 10.58 17.14 0.00
N LYS A 316 10.62 18.32 -0.65
CA LYS A 316 11.65 19.34 -0.39
C LYS A 316 11.65 19.83 1.06
N ALA A 317 10.49 19.86 1.71
CA ALA A 317 10.35 20.25 3.10
C ALA A 317 10.73 19.15 4.11
N GLY A 318 10.98 17.91 3.65
CA GLY A 318 11.33 16.79 4.51
C GLY A 318 10.13 16.12 5.20
N VAL A 319 8.93 16.26 4.64
CA VAL A 319 7.77 15.50 5.12
C VAL A 319 8.04 14.01 4.92
N LYS A 320 7.76 13.19 5.93
CA LYS A 320 7.89 11.74 5.81
C LYS A 320 6.85 11.22 4.82
N ILE A 321 7.32 10.45 3.84
CA ILE A 321 6.50 9.92 2.75
C ILE A 321 6.58 8.40 2.75
N ALA A 322 5.42 7.76 2.56
CA ALA A 322 5.31 6.36 2.20
C ALA A 322 4.58 6.25 0.85
N LEU A 323 4.97 5.30 0.01
CA LEU A 323 4.38 5.17 -1.33
C LEU A 323 3.16 4.26 -1.32
N GLY A 324 2.13 4.64 -2.06
CA GLY A 324 0.94 3.85 -2.32
C GLY A 324 0.31 4.29 -3.64
N SER A 325 -0.31 3.37 -4.38
CA SER A 325 -0.60 3.58 -5.81
C SER A 325 -2.05 4.01 -6.12
N ASP A 326 -2.98 3.66 -5.22
CA ASP A 326 -4.43 3.78 -5.35
C ASP A 326 -4.98 3.00 -6.57
N LEU A 327 -4.41 1.81 -6.80
CA LEU A 327 -4.82 0.89 -7.87
C LEU A 327 -5.93 -0.05 -7.38
N PHE A 328 -6.88 -0.33 -8.28
CA PHE A 328 -8.11 -1.04 -7.94
C PHE A 328 -8.68 -1.96 -9.03
N LEU A 329 -8.09 -2.01 -10.23
CA LEU A 329 -8.61 -2.86 -11.31
C LEU A 329 -8.03 -4.28 -11.29
N SER A 330 -8.92 -5.26 -11.24
CA SER A 330 -8.64 -6.69 -11.43
C SER A 330 -8.48 -7.09 -12.91
N SER A 331 -7.79 -6.25 -13.68
CA SER A 331 -7.53 -6.47 -15.10
C SER A 331 -6.02 -6.55 -15.37
N PRO A 332 -5.41 -7.75 -15.25
CA PRO A 332 -3.97 -7.93 -15.42
C PRO A 332 -3.44 -7.32 -16.72
N GLY A 333 -2.31 -6.62 -16.64
CA GLY A 333 -1.66 -5.91 -17.75
C GLY A 333 -2.18 -4.50 -18.00
N HIS A 334 -3.23 -4.06 -17.30
CA HIS A 334 -3.71 -2.68 -17.36
C HIS A 334 -2.89 -1.79 -16.39
N MET A 335 -2.62 -0.53 -16.77
CA MET A 335 -1.82 0.40 -15.94
C MET A 335 -2.48 0.74 -14.58
N ALA A 336 -3.78 0.51 -14.47
CA ALA A 336 -4.56 0.66 -13.23
C ALA A 336 -4.65 -0.64 -12.38
N SER A 337 -3.95 -1.70 -12.80
CA SER A 337 -3.97 -3.00 -12.13
C SER A 337 -2.84 -3.13 -11.14
N HIS A 338 -3.04 -4.00 -10.15
CA HIS A 338 -2.20 -4.14 -8.95
C HIS A 338 -0.73 -4.48 -9.27
N GLY A 339 -0.46 -5.17 -10.40
CA GLY A 339 0.90 -5.45 -10.86
C GLY A 339 1.69 -4.22 -11.34
N SER A 340 1.04 -3.07 -11.52
CA SER A 340 1.66 -1.81 -11.97
C SER A 340 2.04 -0.85 -10.83
N ALA A 341 1.93 -1.27 -9.57
CA ALA A 341 2.21 -0.41 -8.41
C ALA A 341 3.66 0.13 -8.36
N GLY A 342 4.61 -0.53 -9.04
CA GLY A 342 5.99 -0.04 -9.17
C GLY A 342 6.11 1.34 -9.82
N LEU A 343 5.10 1.78 -10.59
CA LEU A 343 5.05 3.13 -11.18
C LEU A 343 5.13 4.23 -10.11
N GLU A 344 4.63 3.99 -8.90
CA GLU A 344 4.66 4.99 -7.83
C GLU A 344 6.09 5.38 -7.43
N VAL A 345 7.03 4.42 -7.51
CA VAL A 345 8.45 4.66 -7.21
C VAL A 345 9.08 5.58 -8.26
N MET A 346 8.76 5.37 -9.54
CA MET A 346 9.18 6.26 -10.63
C MET A 346 8.62 7.67 -10.42
N PHE A 347 7.33 7.79 -10.09
CA PHE A 347 6.71 9.09 -9.85
C PHE A 347 7.26 9.82 -8.61
N ALA A 348 7.74 9.10 -7.60
CA ALA A 348 8.42 9.70 -6.46
C ALA A 348 9.75 10.36 -6.88
N VAL A 349 10.52 9.70 -7.76
CA VAL A 349 11.75 10.28 -8.34
C VAL A 349 11.43 11.49 -9.22
N GLU A 350 10.41 11.40 -10.07
CA GLU A 350 9.95 12.55 -10.88
C GLU A 350 9.53 13.75 -10.01
N ALA A 351 8.95 13.50 -8.83
CA ALA A 351 8.55 14.53 -7.89
C ALA A 351 9.73 15.18 -7.13
N GLY A 352 10.93 14.58 -7.19
CA GLY A 352 12.16 15.15 -6.67
C GLY A 352 12.88 14.32 -5.60
N MET A 353 12.46 13.07 -5.36
CA MET A 353 13.26 12.14 -4.55
C MET A 353 14.47 11.63 -5.33
N THR A 354 15.56 11.33 -4.63
CA THR A 354 16.59 10.42 -5.15
C THR A 354 16.02 8.99 -5.27
N PRO A 355 16.61 8.12 -6.13
CA PRO A 355 16.22 6.71 -6.19
C PRO A 355 16.25 5.99 -4.84
N LEU A 356 17.24 6.30 -3.98
CA LEU A 356 17.35 5.70 -2.65
C LEU A 356 16.23 6.16 -1.71
N GLU A 357 15.88 7.45 -1.73
CA GLU A 357 14.74 7.98 -0.96
C GLU A 357 13.41 7.40 -1.43
N ALA A 358 13.24 7.20 -2.75
CA ALA A 358 12.03 6.56 -3.30
C ALA A 358 11.92 5.10 -2.86
N ILE A 359 13.04 4.36 -2.84
CA ILE A 359 13.09 3.00 -2.28
C ILE A 359 12.78 3.00 -0.79
N GLU A 360 13.34 3.94 -0.01
CA GLU A 360 13.04 4.06 1.42
C GLU A 360 11.54 4.34 1.66
N ALA A 361 10.96 5.22 0.85
CA ALA A 361 9.53 5.55 0.87
C ALA A 361 8.65 4.36 0.46
N ALA A 362 9.16 3.42 -0.35
CA ALA A 362 8.46 2.19 -0.74
C ALA A 362 8.75 0.99 0.19
N THR A 363 9.62 1.15 1.19
CA THR A 363 10.07 0.05 2.07
C THR A 363 10.07 0.50 3.53
N ALA A 364 11.15 1.11 4.01
CA ALA A 364 11.38 1.36 5.44
C ALA A 364 10.40 2.35 6.09
N ASN A 365 9.78 3.24 5.32
CA ASN A 365 8.76 4.18 5.83
C ASN A 365 7.36 3.56 5.93
N CYS A 366 7.09 2.52 5.16
CA CYS A 366 5.75 1.98 4.99
C CYS A 366 5.16 1.36 6.26
N PRO A 367 5.90 0.61 7.08
CA PRO A 367 5.35 0.05 8.33
C PRO A 367 4.84 1.13 9.29
N ASP A 368 5.43 2.32 9.29
CA ASP A 368 5.00 3.43 10.15
C ASP A 368 3.59 3.94 9.81
N THR A 369 3.07 3.58 8.63
CA THR A 369 1.69 3.84 8.21
C THR A 369 0.65 2.95 8.90
N LEU A 370 1.08 2.08 9.82
CA LEU A 370 0.22 1.24 10.67
C LEU A 370 0.26 1.65 12.15
N GLY A 371 1.18 2.54 12.54
CA GLY A 371 1.41 2.87 13.95
C GLY A 371 1.70 1.62 14.79
N ASP A 372 0.98 1.46 15.90
CA ASP A 372 1.18 0.33 16.84
C ASP A 372 0.81 -1.05 16.23
N GLN A 373 0.21 -1.09 15.04
CA GLN A 373 -0.08 -2.33 14.31
C GLN A 373 1.06 -2.79 13.38
N ALA A 374 2.16 -2.03 13.30
CA ALA A 374 3.35 -2.47 12.58
C ALA A 374 3.93 -3.77 13.21
N PRO A 375 4.50 -4.69 12.41
CA PRO A 375 5.09 -5.93 12.95
C PRO A 375 6.16 -5.68 14.02
N ALA A 376 6.05 -6.39 15.15
CA ALA A 376 6.90 -6.18 16.31
C ALA A 376 8.39 -6.52 16.08
N ASN A 377 8.67 -7.48 15.20
CA ASN A 377 10.03 -7.83 14.78
C ASN A 377 10.61 -6.86 13.73
N GLY A 378 9.81 -5.90 13.23
CA GLY A 378 10.21 -4.98 12.16
C GLY A 378 10.11 -5.60 10.77
N THR A 379 9.96 -4.76 9.76
CA THR A 379 9.89 -5.13 8.33
C THR A 379 10.22 -3.90 7.47
N GLY A 380 10.29 -4.07 6.15
CA GLY A 380 10.63 -3.00 5.20
C GLY A 380 12.11 -2.60 5.19
N GLN A 381 12.98 -3.34 5.87
CA GLN A 381 14.44 -3.12 5.87
C GLN A 381 15.19 -4.45 5.89
N LEU A 382 16.35 -4.50 5.24
CA LEU A 382 17.28 -5.62 5.34
C LEU A 382 18.16 -5.40 6.58
N LYS A 383 17.67 -5.86 7.72
CA LYS A 383 18.33 -5.66 9.02
C LYS A 383 18.19 -6.91 9.87
N GLU A 384 19.25 -7.26 10.59
CA GLU A 384 19.21 -8.40 11.52
C GLU A 384 18.03 -8.28 12.50
N GLY A 385 17.32 -9.38 12.69
CA GLY A 385 16.09 -9.49 13.49
C GLY A 385 14.79 -9.11 12.77
N PHE A 386 14.86 -8.45 11.61
CA PHE A 386 13.67 -8.03 10.86
C PHE A 386 13.04 -9.18 10.09
N ALA A 387 11.77 -9.03 9.72
CA ALA A 387 11.05 -9.98 8.88
C ALA A 387 11.82 -10.27 7.56
N PRO A 388 11.91 -11.53 7.14
CA PRO A 388 12.66 -11.94 5.95
C PRO A 388 11.83 -11.77 4.67
N ASP A 389 11.45 -10.52 4.40
CA ASP A 389 10.69 -10.07 3.24
C ASP A 389 11.60 -9.25 2.31
N PHE A 390 12.10 -9.87 1.24
CA PHE A 390 13.08 -9.26 0.35
C PHE A 390 12.97 -9.75 -1.09
N ILE A 391 13.51 -8.96 -2.02
CA ILE A 391 13.44 -9.22 -3.45
C ILE A 391 14.81 -9.06 -4.09
N ALA A 392 15.03 -9.80 -5.18
CA ALA A 392 16.19 -9.61 -6.03
C ALA A 392 15.81 -8.96 -7.36
N VAL A 393 16.56 -7.92 -7.73
CA VAL A 393 16.31 -7.13 -8.95
C VAL A 393 17.43 -7.39 -9.96
N ALA A 394 17.06 -7.52 -11.23
CA ALA A 394 18.00 -7.86 -12.31
C ALA A 394 19.07 -6.79 -12.55
N LYS A 395 18.80 -5.53 -12.18
CA LYS A 395 19.61 -4.35 -12.47
C LYS A 395 19.53 -3.35 -11.32
N ASP A 396 20.54 -2.49 -11.21
CA ASP A 396 20.65 -1.46 -10.16
C ASP A 396 19.54 -0.38 -10.29
N PRO A 397 18.57 -0.33 -9.36
CA PRO A 397 17.50 0.67 -9.37
C PRO A 397 17.99 2.07 -8.95
N LEU A 398 19.21 2.20 -8.42
CA LEU A 398 19.81 3.49 -8.08
C LEU A 398 20.34 4.22 -9.32
N GLN A 399 20.62 3.49 -10.40
CA GLN A 399 21.00 4.06 -11.70
C GLN A 399 19.79 4.33 -12.59
N ASP A 400 18.77 3.46 -12.53
CA ASP A 400 17.53 3.62 -13.27
C ASP A 400 16.35 3.06 -12.45
N ILE A 401 15.57 3.94 -11.84
CA ILE A 401 14.45 3.54 -10.99
C ILE A 401 13.34 2.80 -11.77
N ASN A 402 13.28 2.97 -13.10
CA ASN A 402 12.27 2.35 -13.94
C ASN A 402 12.34 0.82 -13.93
N VAL A 403 13.49 0.24 -13.55
CA VAL A 403 13.61 -1.22 -13.42
C VAL A 403 12.59 -1.80 -12.44
N LEU A 404 12.15 -1.04 -11.43
CA LEU A 404 11.15 -1.46 -10.44
C LEU A 404 9.71 -1.36 -10.96
N THR A 405 9.48 -0.73 -12.12
CA THR A 405 8.14 -0.58 -12.71
C THR A 405 7.69 -1.81 -13.52
N ASP A 406 8.63 -2.69 -13.86
CA ASP A 406 8.39 -3.90 -14.64
C ASP A 406 8.71 -5.15 -13.81
N ALA A 407 7.67 -5.93 -13.53
CA ALA A 407 7.74 -7.15 -12.74
C ALA A 407 8.68 -8.21 -13.33
N THR A 408 9.05 -8.14 -14.61
CA THR A 408 10.01 -9.07 -15.22
C THR A 408 11.45 -8.83 -14.73
N ASN A 409 11.77 -7.63 -14.25
CA ASN A 409 13.06 -7.33 -13.63
C ASN A 409 13.15 -7.81 -12.18
N ILE A 410 12.03 -8.15 -11.54
CA ILE A 410 12.00 -8.73 -10.20
C ILE A 410 12.24 -10.23 -10.34
N THR A 411 13.48 -10.66 -10.18
CA THR A 411 13.90 -12.04 -10.47
C THR A 411 13.52 -13.02 -9.37
N HIS A 412 13.57 -12.58 -8.12
CA HIS A 412 13.26 -13.40 -6.96
C HIS A 412 12.43 -12.63 -5.94
N VAL A 413 11.57 -13.35 -5.23
CA VAL A 413 10.70 -12.79 -4.18
C VAL A 413 10.65 -13.76 -3.01
N TRP A 414 11.13 -13.32 -1.85
CA TRP A 414 11.00 -13.98 -0.57
C TRP A 414 9.99 -13.22 0.30
N ARG A 415 9.10 -13.97 0.95
CA ARG A 415 8.14 -13.41 1.91
C ARG A 415 8.00 -14.39 3.07
N GLY A 416 8.25 -13.93 4.30
CA GLY A 416 8.32 -14.79 5.47
C GLY A 416 9.35 -15.91 5.29
N GLY A 417 10.49 -15.61 4.64
CA GLY A 417 11.62 -16.53 4.43
C GLY A 417 11.39 -17.57 3.34
N LYS A 418 10.14 -17.76 2.90
CA LYS A 418 9.79 -18.64 1.79
C LYS A 418 10.04 -17.96 0.44
N LEU A 419 10.72 -18.67 -0.46
CA LEU A 419 10.89 -18.29 -1.86
C LEU A 419 9.60 -18.53 -2.65
N TYR A 420 9.01 -17.47 -3.21
CA TYR A 420 7.80 -17.54 -4.04
C TYR A 420 8.08 -17.39 -5.54
N LYS A 421 9.12 -16.63 -5.91
CA LYS A 421 9.51 -16.37 -7.31
C LYS A 421 10.98 -16.67 -7.50
N SER A 422 11.33 -17.32 -8.59
CA SER A 422 12.69 -17.42 -9.11
C SER A 422 12.67 -17.56 -10.64
N PRO A 423 13.81 -17.43 -11.34
CA PRO A 423 13.86 -17.69 -12.79
C PRO A 423 13.38 -19.09 -13.19
N SER A 424 13.51 -20.08 -12.31
CA SER A 424 13.03 -21.45 -12.54
C SER A 424 11.60 -21.69 -12.07
N THR A 425 11.05 -20.81 -11.23
CA THR A 425 9.73 -20.95 -10.60
C THR A 425 8.97 -19.62 -10.66
N PRO A 426 8.25 -19.33 -11.77
CA PRO A 426 7.43 -18.12 -11.85
C PRO A 426 6.20 -18.24 -10.93
N ILE A 427 5.85 -17.14 -10.24
CA ILE A 427 4.63 -17.08 -9.40
C ILE A 427 3.38 -17.28 -10.25
N ILE A 428 3.32 -16.57 -11.38
CA ILE A 428 2.19 -16.63 -12.31
C ILE A 428 2.53 -17.64 -13.41
N PRO A 429 1.74 -18.72 -13.57
CA PRO A 429 1.94 -19.67 -14.65
C PRO A 429 1.95 -18.97 -16.01
N VAL A 430 2.85 -19.37 -16.89
CA VAL A 430 3.00 -18.79 -18.25
C VAL A 430 1.66 -18.77 -19.00
N ALA A 431 0.81 -19.79 -18.83
CA ALA A 431 -0.51 -19.87 -19.46
C ALA A 431 -1.49 -18.76 -19.03
N LEU A 432 -1.26 -18.13 -17.87
CA LEU A 432 -2.07 -17.05 -17.31
C LEU A 432 -1.36 -15.69 -17.38
N GLN A 433 -0.17 -15.62 -17.98
CA GLN A 433 0.46 -14.35 -18.37
C GLN A 433 -0.21 -13.92 -19.67
N LYS A 434 -1.06 -12.88 -19.64
CA LYS A 434 -1.59 -12.31 -20.89
C LYS A 434 -0.43 -11.64 -21.65
N LYS A 435 -0.42 -11.83 -22.97
CA LYS A 435 0.51 -11.16 -23.89
C LYS A 435 0.26 -9.67 -23.95
#